data_AF-A0A0M6L0N6-F1
#
_entry.id   AF-A0A0M6L0N6-F1
#
_cell.length_a   1.000
_cell.length_b   1.000
_cell.length_c   1.000
_cell.angle_alpha   90.00
_cell.angle_beta   90.00
_cell.angle_gamma   90.00
#
_symmetry.space_group_name_H-M   'P 1'
#
loop_
_entity.id
_entity.type
_entity.pdbx_description
1 polymer ?
#
loop_
_entity_poly.entity_id
_entity_poly.type
_entity_poly.pdbx_seq_one_letter_code
_entity_poly.pdbx_strand_id
1 'polypeptide(L)'
;MVLPLSQPHFSGALLLLVVSNLLLWEKASAIPACMAQKSGCWNPLVETFNSAMQTAGTLRTLADQFYVELYHNQFSSGQFLIFNSNLIRRDETVARAGTYCHSTLSNPPDRGTEHADAETEKYLKTLINYVGAWIGPLYHVVIELNVMQDVPETILSKVRQIEENKRKLLEDLRWILTKVYPTAEMKEEFPAWEHLSFLKSQGKHYKLLAMFNLSNCIYNETYHILFYLRELKCQITGEDC
;
A
#
# COMPACT_ATOMS: atom_id res chain seq x y z
N MET A 1 73.38 -34.17 11.98
CA MET A 1 71.97 -34.60 12.11
C MET A 1 71.10 -33.45 11.61
N VAL A 2 70.29 -33.70 10.59
CA VAL A 2 69.53 -32.69 9.81
C VAL A 2 68.13 -32.54 10.40
N LEU A 3 67.62 -31.31 10.45
CA LEU A 3 66.18 -31.00 10.55
C LEU A 3 65.88 -29.87 9.54
N PRO A 4 64.83 -30.00 8.70
CA PRO A 4 64.55 -29.05 7.62
C PRO A 4 63.66 -27.89 8.09
N LEU A 5 63.94 -26.69 7.60
CA LEU A 5 63.00 -25.56 7.63
C LEU A 5 62.00 -25.74 6.49
N SER A 6 60.74 -25.98 6.83
CA SER A 6 59.61 -25.90 5.91
C SER A 6 59.30 -24.43 5.57
N GLN A 7 59.30 -24.11 4.28
CA GLN A 7 58.79 -22.86 3.72
C GLN A 7 57.27 -22.93 3.58
N PRO A 8 56.48 -21.95 4.06
CA PRO A 8 55.13 -21.76 3.58
C PRO A 8 55.16 -20.79 2.40
N HIS A 9 55.02 -21.32 1.19
CA HIS A 9 54.68 -20.52 0.01
C HIS A 9 53.20 -20.13 0.08
N PHE A 10 52.89 -18.94 0.59
CA PHE A 10 51.52 -18.41 0.63
C PHE A 10 51.46 -16.91 0.31
N SER A 11 52.12 -16.49 -0.78
CA SER A 11 52.03 -15.10 -1.28
C SER A 11 51.33 -14.99 -2.64
N GLY A 12 51.41 -16.01 -3.49
CA GLY A 12 50.80 -15.97 -4.84
C GLY A 12 49.27 -16.06 -4.87
N ALA A 13 48.67 -16.87 -4.01
CA ALA A 13 47.22 -17.07 -3.99
C ALA A 13 46.46 -15.84 -3.46
N LEU A 14 47.05 -15.10 -2.51
CA LEU A 14 46.43 -13.91 -1.92
C LEU A 14 46.41 -12.74 -2.93
N LEU A 15 47.49 -12.59 -3.70
CA LEU A 15 47.59 -11.57 -4.77
C LEU A 15 46.59 -11.85 -5.90
N LEU A 16 46.37 -13.10 -6.29
CA LEU A 16 45.36 -13.46 -7.28
C LEU A 16 43.93 -13.15 -6.80
N LEU A 17 43.62 -13.40 -5.52
CA LEU A 17 42.32 -13.06 -4.92
C LEU A 17 42.04 -11.56 -4.90
N VAL A 18 43.05 -10.73 -4.66
CA VAL A 18 42.91 -9.25 -4.67
C VAL A 18 42.69 -8.73 -6.10
N VAL A 19 43.40 -9.27 -7.09
CA VAL A 19 43.23 -8.89 -8.50
C VAL A 19 41.88 -9.37 -9.04
N SER A 20 41.39 -10.55 -8.63
CA SER A 20 40.05 -11.02 -8.99
C SER A 20 38.93 -10.14 -8.42
N ASN A 21 39.08 -9.63 -7.18
CA ASN A 21 38.10 -8.70 -6.60
C ASN A 21 38.09 -7.33 -7.30
N LEU A 22 39.24 -6.86 -7.79
CA LEU A 22 39.34 -5.61 -8.57
C LEU A 22 38.74 -5.77 -9.98
N LEU A 23 38.93 -6.92 -10.63
CA LEU A 23 38.38 -7.22 -11.96
C LEU A 23 36.88 -7.56 -11.94
N LEU A 24 36.32 -7.96 -10.79
CA LEU A 24 34.88 -8.23 -10.64
C LEU A 24 34.01 -6.97 -10.62
N TRP A 25 34.60 -5.77 -10.53
CA TRP A 25 33.86 -4.50 -10.63
C TRP A 25 33.56 -4.04 -12.05
N GLU A 26 34.13 -4.65 -13.09
CA GLU A 26 33.76 -4.35 -14.50
C GLU A 26 32.31 -4.75 -14.84
N LYS A 27 31.65 -5.54 -13.99
CA LYS A 27 30.23 -5.88 -14.10
C LYS A 27 29.35 -5.27 -13.00
N ALA A 28 29.83 -4.22 -12.31
CA ALA A 28 28.88 -3.27 -11.75
C ALA A 28 28.18 -2.64 -12.94
N SER A 29 26.93 -3.05 -13.19
CA SER A 29 26.10 -2.47 -14.25
C SER A 29 26.03 -0.97 -14.00
N ALA A 30 26.88 -0.22 -14.67
CA ALA A 30 26.76 1.22 -14.74
C ALA A 30 25.37 1.47 -15.33
N ILE A 31 24.50 2.10 -14.54
CA ILE A 31 23.28 2.71 -15.06
C ILE A 31 23.72 3.49 -16.30
N PRO A 32 23.18 3.20 -17.50
CA PRO A 32 23.66 3.84 -18.72
C PRO A 32 23.63 5.36 -18.51
N ALA A 33 24.78 6.01 -18.73
CA ALA A 33 24.86 7.46 -18.69
C ALA A 33 23.76 8.01 -19.61
N CYS A 34 22.84 8.79 -19.06
CA CYS A 34 21.67 9.29 -19.76
C CYS A 34 22.09 10.07 -21.01
N MET A 35 21.90 9.45 -22.18
CA MET A 35 22.07 10.10 -23.47
C MET A 35 20.84 10.98 -23.68
N ALA A 36 20.99 12.26 -23.33
CA ALA A 36 19.97 13.27 -23.51
C ALA A 36 19.70 13.50 -25.01
N GLN A 37 18.77 12.75 -25.60
CA GLN A 37 18.12 13.14 -26.84
C GLN A 37 16.72 12.56 -27.00
N LYS A 38 15.73 13.46 -26.96
CA LYS A 38 14.30 13.32 -27.35
C LYS A 38 13.37 12.40 -26.56
N SER A 39 13.85 11.44 -25.79
CA SER A 39 13.05 10.75 -24.76
C SER A 39 13.82 10.85 -23.45
N GLY A 40 13.32 11.65 -22.51
CA GLY A 40 14.02 12.03 -21.30
C GLY A 40 14.61 10.86 -20.53
N CYS A 41 15.71 11.11 -19.82
CA CYS A 41 16.34 10.19 -18.88
C CYS A 41 15.27 9.52 -17.99
N TRP A 42 15.46 8.23 -17.69
CA TRP A 42 14.63 7.52 -16.71
C TRP A 42 14.57 8.34 -15.42
N ASN A 43 13.40 8.86 -15.07
CA ASN A 43 13.19 9.62 -13.85
C ASN A 43 12.57 8.69 -12.80
N PRO A 44 13.36 8.16 -11.84
CA PRO A 44 12.85 7.24 -10.84
C PRO A 44 11.63 7.78 -10.08
N LEU A 45 11.57 9.10 -9.85
CA LEU A 45 10.45 9.72 -9.14
C LEU A 45 9.15 9.66 -9.95
N VAL A 46 9.21 9.99 -11.23
CA VAL A 46 8.06 9.91 -12.15
C VAL A 46 7.61 8.45 -12.31
N GLU A 47 8.55 7.51 -12.42
CA GLU A 47 8.20 6.10 -12.56
C GLU A 47 7.57 5.51 -11.29
N THR A 48 8.03 5.92 -10.10
CA THR A 48 7.36 5.51 -8.85
C THR A 48 5.94 6.09 -8.76
N PHE A 49 5.73 7.34 -9.18
CA PHE A 49 4.36 7.88 -9.30
C PHE A 49 3.52 7.09 -10.30
N ASN A 50 4.06 6.74 -11.46
CA ASN A 50 3.35 5.91 -12.45
C ASN A 50 2.98 4.53 -11.87
N SER A 51 3.90 3.89 -11.13
CA SER A 51 3.62 2.61 -10.45
C SER A 51 2.55 2.76 -9.36
N ALA A 52 2.61 3.83 -8.56
CA ALA A 52 1.62 4.12 -7.53
C ALA A 52 0.23 4.35 -8.15
N MET A 53 0.14 5.13 -9.24
CA MET A 53 -1.10 5.36 -9.97
C MET A 53 -1.67 4.08 -10.60
N GLN A 54 -0.82 3.25 -11.20
CA GLN A 54 -1.23 1.94 -11.72
C GLN A 54 -1.78 1.06 -10.61
N THR A 55 -1.08 0.98 -9.48
CA THR A 55 -1.47 0.21 -8.30
C THR A 55 -2.80 0.72 -7.73
N ALA A 56 -3.01 2.03 -7.67
CA ALA A 56 -4.27 2.64 -7.26
C ALA A 56 -5.43 2.32 -8.23
N GLY A 57 -5.17 2.28 -9.55
CA GLY A 57 -6.16 1.85 -10.54
C GLY A 57 -6.55 0.37 -10.37
N THR A 58 -5.58 -0.50 -10.10
CA THR A 58 -5.82 -1.90 -9.75
C THR A 58 -6.64 -2.02 -8.46
N LEU A 59 -6.30 -1.25 -7.41
CA LEU A 59 -7.05 -1.21 -6.15
C LEU A 59 -8.50 -0.80 -6.36
N ARG A 60 -8.76 0.23 -7.18
CA ARG A 60 -10.12 0.66 -7.49
C ARG A 60 -10.93 -0.46 -8.14
N THR A 61 -10.34 -1.14 -9.13
CA THR A 61 -10.98 -2.27 -9.81
C THR A 61 -11.29 -3.41 -8.84
N LEU A 62 -10.32 -3.78 -7.99
CA LEU A 62 -10.49 -4.82 -6.98
C LEU A 62 -11.53 -4.45 -5.93
N ALA A 63 -11.54 -3.19 -5.48
CA ALA A 63 -12.52 -2.68 -4.53
C ALA A 63 -13.95 -2.74 -5.08
N ASP A 64 -14.15 -2.32 -6.34
CA ASP A 64 -15.43 -2.39 -7.04
C ASP A 64 -15.90 -3.86 -7.16
N GLN A 65 -15.02 -4.76 -7.59
CA GLN A 65 -15.33 -6.18 -7.73
C GLN A 65 -15.64 -6.85 -6.38
N PHE A 66 -14.85 -6.55 -5.34
CA PHE A 66 -15.04 -7.08 -4.00
C PHE A 66 -16.36 -6.58 -3.39
N TYR A 67 -16.65 -5.28 -3.53
CA TYR A 67 -17.92 -4.69 -3.11
C TYR A 67 -19.09 -5.41 -3.78
N VAL A 68 -19.10 -5.48 -5.12
CA VAL A 68 -20.17 -6.15 -5.88
C VAL A 68 -20.31 -7.62 -5.47
N GLU A 69 -19.20 -8.36 -5.38
CA GLU A 69 -19.25 -9.78 -5.04
C GLU A 69 -19.89 -10.02 -3.67
N LEU A 70 -19.61 -9.20 -2.66
CA LEU A 70 -20.20 -9.38 -1.34
C LEU A 70 -21.73 -9.21 -1.34
N TYR A 71 -22.29 -8.40 -2.23
CA TYR A 71 -23.73 -8.23 -2.36
C TYR A 71 -24.43 -9.36 -3.12
N HIS A 72 -23.70 -10.11 -3.96
CA HIS A 72 -24.29 -11.13 -4.83
C HIS A 72 -23.92 -12.57 -4.44
N ASN A 73 -22.80 -12.77 -3.77
CA ASN A 73 -22.34 -14.10 -3.38
C ASN A 73 -23.19 -14.69 -2.25
N GLN A 74 -23.59 -15.96 -2.38
CA GLN A 74 -24.43 -16.67 -1.39
C GLN A 74 -23.83 -16.68 0.02
N PHE A 75 -22.49 -16.59 0.14
CA PHE A 75 -21.80 -16.52 1.41
C PHE A 75 -22.21 -15.32 2.29
N SER A 76 -22.47 -14.18 1.66
CA SER A 76 -22.65 -12.87 2.32
C SER A 76 -23.94 -12.13 1.96
N SER A 77 -24.49 -12.34 0.77
CA SER A 77 -25.59 -11.54 0.20
C SER A 77 -26.81 -11.43 1.11
N GLY A 78 -27.23 -12.53 1.74
CA GLY A 78 -28.37 -12.52 2.66
C GLY A 78 -28.18 -11.58 3.87
N GLN A 79 -26.98 -11.55 4.45
CA GLN A 79 -26.66 -10.64 5.56
C GLN A 79 -26.46 -9.21 5.07
N PHE A 80 -25.84 -9.01 3.91
CA PHE A 80 -25.65 -7.70 3.31
C PHE A 80 -26.98 -7.02 2.96
N LEU A 81 -28.00 -7.78 2.53
CA LEU A 81 -29.36 -7.28 2.35
C LEU A 81 -29.99 -6.81 3.67
N ILE A 82 -29.79 -7.58 4.75
CA ILE A 82 -30.25 -7.18 6.10
C ILE A 82 -29.54 -5.90 6.56
N PHE A 83 -28.22 -5.80 6.36
CA PHE A 83 -27.47 -4.60 6.68
C PHE A 83 -27.96 -3.40 5.89
N ASN A 84 -28.19 -3.52 4.58
CA ASN A 84 -28.75 -2.42 3.80
C ASN A 84 -30.14 -1.98 4.31
N SER A 85 -31.00 -2.92 4.68
CA SER A 85 -32.30 -2.60 5.28
C SER A 85 -32.15 -1.84 6.60
N ASN A 86 -31.24 -2.30 7.46
CA ASN A 86 -30.95 -1.68 8.75
C ASN A 86 -30.29 -0.30 8.60
N LEU A 87 -29.45 -0.12 7.58
CA LEU A 87 -28.87 1.17 7.21
C LEU A 87 -29.97 2.19 6.86
N ILE A 88 -30.95 1.79 6.03
CA ILE A 88 -32.11 2.64 5.69
C ILE A 88 -32.92 3.00 6.93
N ARG A 89 -33.09 2.03 7.84
CA ARG A 89 -33.81 2.21 9.11
C ARG A 89 -32.99 2.96 10.17
N ARG A 90 -31.75 3.34 9.86
CA ARG A 90 -30.81 4.02 10.76
C ARG A 90 -30.55 3.26 12.05
N ASP A 91 -30.47 1.93 11.96
CA ASP A 91 -29.87 1.15 13.05
C ASP A 91 -28.48 1.70 13.34
N GLU A 92 -28.21 2.07 14.59
CA GLU A 92 -27.00 2.82 14.95
C GLU A 92 -25.72 2.06 14.58
N THR A 93 -25.68 0.76 14.87
CA THR A 93 -24.50 -0.08 14.64
C THR A 93 -24.25 -0.26 13.14
N VAL A 94 -25.30 -0.56 12.38
CA VAL A 94 -25.16 -0.76 10.93
C VAL A 94 -24.95 0.57 10.19
N ALA A 95 -25.57 1.65 10.63
CA ALA A 95 -25.35 2.98 10.07
C ALA A 95 -23.90 3.41 10.24
N ARG A 96 -23.34 3.20 11.44
CA ARG A 96 -21.92 3.44 11.70
C ARG A 96 -21.03 2.57 10.81
N ALA A 97 -21.33 1.26 10.71
CA ALA A 97 -20.60 0.36 9.81
C ALA A 97 -20.67 0.80 8.34
N GLY A 98 -21.81 1.30 7.86
CA GLY A 98 -21.97 1.69 6.45
C GLY A 98 -21.38 3.04 6.08
N THR A 99 -21.13 3.93 7.04
CA THR A 99 -20.80 5.35 6.76
C THR A 99 -19.49 5.83 7.39
N TYR A 100 -19.03 5.19 8.46
CA TYR A 100 -17.82 5.62 9.17
C TYR A 100 -16.61 4.78 8.78
N CYS A 101 -15.57 5.46 8.30
CA CYS A 101 -14.28 4.87 7.97
C CYS A 101 -13.20 5.50 8.84
N HIS A 102 -12.44 4.69 9.58
CA HIS A 102 -11.40 5.20 10.49
C HIS A 102 -10.29 5.94 9.74
N SER A 103 -10.05 5.59 8.47
CA SER A 103 -9.10 6.29 7.60
C SER A 103 -9.50 7.74 7.30
N THR A 104 -10.78 8.12 7.44
CA THR A 104 -11.22 9.51 7.18
C THR A 104 -10.58 10.52 8.14
N LEU A 105 -10.16 10.08 9.34
CA LEU A 105 -9.39 10.89 10.28
C LEU A 105 -8.01 11.30 9.75
N SER A 106 -7.53 10.60 8.73
CA SER A 106 -6.28 10.87 8.01
C SER A 106 -6.54 11.28 6.56
N ASN A 107 -7.76 11.71 6.21
CA ASN A 107 -8.05 12.11 4.83
C ASN A 107 -7.29 13.38 4.46
N PRO A 108 -6.60 13.42 3.31
CA PRO A 108 -6.06 14.67 2.78
C PRO A 108 -7.20 15.69 2.59
N PRO A 109 -7.04 16.95 3.01
CA PRO A 109 -8.08 17.96 2.80
C PRO A 109 -8.29 18.24 1.31
N ASP A 110 -9.55 18.47 0.91
CA ASP A 110 -9.87 19.08 -0.39
C ASP A 110 -9.47 20.57 -0.35
N ARG A 111 -8.76 21.02 -1.40
CA ARG A 111 -7.95 22.26 -1.43
C ARG A 111 -8.57 23.53 -0.82
N GLY A 112 -7.67 24.36 -0.28
CA GLY A 112 -7.61 25.81 -0.53
C GLY A 112 -6.44 26.13 -1.49
N THR A 113 -6.50 27.27 -2.20
CA THR A 113 -5.47 27.69 -3.16
C THR A 113 -4.31 28.42 -2.47
N GLU A 114 -3.27 27.71 -2.06
CA GLU A 114 -1.95 28.30 -1.75
C GLU A 114 -0.86 27.24 -2.02
N HIS A 115 0.38 27.68 -2.24
CA HIS A 115 1.54 26.81 -2.47
C HIS A 115 2.62 27.14 -1.44
N ALA A 116 3.08 26.14 -0.71
CA ALA A 116 4.39 26.11 -0.06
C ALA A 116 4.78 24.65 0.08
N ASP A 117 6.00 24.27 -0.28
CA ASP A 117 6.51 22.89 -0.23
C ASP A 117 6.17 22.10 1.07
N ALA A 118 6.08 22.79 2.21
CA ALA A 118 5.62 22.25 3.49
C ALA A 118 4.16 21.71 3.47
N GLU A 119 3.29 22.29 2.64
CA GLU A 119 1.93 21.81 2.40
C GLU A 119 1.92 20.51 1.58
N THR A 120 2.78 20.41 0.57
CA THR A 120 2.97 19.19 -0.23
C THR A 120 3.55 18.05 0.61
N GLU A 121 4.56 18.33 1.45
CA GLU A 121 5.11 17.37 2.41
C GLU A 121 4.02 16.87 3.37
N LYS A 122 3.25 17.79 3.96
CA LYS A 122 2.15 17.46 4.87
C LYS A 122 1.08 16.64 4.16
N TYR A 123 0.75 16.97 2.92
CA TYR A 123 -0.21 16.25 2.10
C TYR A 123 0.25 14.81 1.85
N LEU A 124 1.51 14.62 1.45
CA LEU A 124 2.11 13.30 1.25
C LEU A 124 2.12 12.47 2.53
N LYS A 125 2.51 13.04 3.67
CA LYS A 125 2.45 12.37 4.99
C LYS A 125 1.01 11.98 5.35
N THR A 126 0.04 12.85 5.05
CA THR A 126 -1.37 12.57 5.29
C THR A 126 -1.86 11.40 4.42
N LEU A 127 -1.48 11.37 3.13
CA LEU A 127 -1.81 10.26 2.24
C LEU A 127 -1.15 8.93 2.67
N ILE A 128 0.08 8.96 3.17
CA ILE A 128 0.74 7.78 3.76
C ILE A 128 -0.08 7.24 4.94
N ASN A 129 -0.53 8.10 5.85
CA ASN A 129 -1.39 7.67 6.96
C ASN A 129 -2.76 7.18 6.48
N TYR A 130 -3.35 7.84 5.48
CA TYR A 130 -4.62 7.45 4.88
C TYR A 130 -4.58 6.03 4.29
N VAL A 131 -3.58 5.73 3.46
CA VAL A 131 -3.37 4.41 2.86
C VAL A 131 -2.96 3.39 3.93
N GLY A 132 -2.06 3.78 4.83
CA GLY A 132 -1.50 2.94 5.88
C GLY A 132 -2.51 2.49 6.94
N ALA A 133 -3.56 3.29 7.15
CA ALA A 133 -4.64 2.99 8.10
C ALA A 133 -5.31 1.63 7.85
N TRP A 134 -5.25 1.09 6.62
CA TRP A 134 -5.85 -0.20 6.28
C TRP A 134 -4.91 -1.41 6.34
N ILE A 135 -3.61 -1.22 6.54
CA ILE A 135 -2.63 -2.33 6.52
C ILE A 135 -2.91 -3.35 7.63
N GLY A 136 -3.07 -2.86 8.88
CA GLY A 136 -3.43 -3.71 10.02
C GLY A 136 -4.81 -4.37 9.87
N PRO A 137 -5.87 -3.60 9.55
CA PRO A 137 -7.21 -4.15 9.28
C PRO A 137 -7.21 -5.25 8.20
N LEU A 138 -6.63 -5.00 7.02
CA LEU A 138 -6.62 -5.97 5.92
C LEU A 138 -5.86 -7.25 6.27
N TYR A 139 -4.72 -7.13 6.96
CA TYR A 139 -3.99 -8.28 7.49
C TYR A 139 -4.87 -9.17 8.37
N HIS A 140 -5.60 -8.57 9.31
CA HIS A 140 -6.51 -9.32 10.17
C HIS A 140 -7.69 -9.91 9.39
N VAL A 141 -8.22 -9.21 8.38
CA VAL A 141 -9.32 -9.75 7.56
C VAL A 141 -8.86 -10.98 6.78
N VAL A 142 -7.65 -10.96 6.19
CA VAL A 142 -7.10 -12.13 5.49
C VAL A 142 -6.98 -13.33 6.44
N ILE A 143 -6.47 -13.13 7.66
CA ILE A 143 -6.36 -14.20 8.66
C ILE A 143 -7.74 -14.77 9.02
N GLU A 144 -8.69 -13.88 9.35
CA GLU A 144 -10.00 -14.28 9.85
C GLU A 144 -10.86 -14.94 8.78
N LEU A 145 -10.74 -14.51 7.52
CA LEU A 145 -11.38 -15.18 6.38
C LEU A 145 -10.75 -16.54 6.07
N ASN A 146 -9.44 -16.67 6.23
CA ASN A 146 -8.73 -17.92 5.91
C ASN A 146 -9.13 -19.09 6.84
N VAL A 147 -9.56 -18.80 8.06
CA VAL A 147 -10.02 -19.81 9.04
C VAL A 147 -11.54 -19.94 9.10
N MET A 148 -12.27 -19.06 8.41
CA MET A 148 -13.74 -19.07 8.41
C MET A 148 -14.27 -20.09 7.41
N GLN A 149 -15.28 -20.85 7.83
CA GLN A 149 -15.91 -21.85 6.97
C GLN A 149 -16.69 -21.19 5.83
N ASP A 150 -16.71 -21.89 4.68
CA ASP A 150 -17.48 -21.55 3.48
C ASP A 150 -17.13 -20.19 2.83
N VAL A 151 -15.97 -19.61 3.15
CA VAL A 151 -15.48 -18.41 2.45
C VAL A 151 -15.14 -18.78 1.00
N PRO A 152 -15.76 -18.13 -0.01
CA PRO A 152 -15.40 -18.34 -1.40
C PRO A 152 -13.96 -17.90 -1.67
N GLU A 153 -13.19 -18.71 -2.40
CA GLU A 153 -11.80 -18.38 -2.77
C GLU A 153 -11.74 -17.07 -3.58
N THR A 154 -12.77 -16.76 -4.35
CA THR A 154 -12.87 -15.50 -5.10
C THR A 154 -12.96 -14.26 -4.21
N ILE A 155 -13.55 -14.37 -3.02
CA ILE A 155 -13.59 -13.30 -2.00
C ILE A 155 -12.23 -13.22 -1.30
N LEU A 156 -11.71 -14.36 -0.82
CA LEU A 156 -10.44 -14.41 -0.10
C LEU A 156 -9.26 -13.89 -0.95
N SER A 157 -9.17 -14.33 -2.20
CA SER A 157 -8.14 -13.88 -3.15
C SER A 157 -8.23 -12.39 -3.46
N LYS A 158 -9.41 -11.79 -3.51
CA LYS A 158 -9.56 -10.34 -3.70
C LYS A 158 -9.07 -9.56 -2.49
N VAL A 159 -9.41 -9.98 -1.28
CA VAL A 159 -8.93 -9.30 -0.06
C VAL A 159 -7.39 -9.39 0.03
N ARG A 160 -6.79 -10.54 -0.29
CA ARG A 160 -5.33 -10.69 -0.37
C ARG A 160 -4.72 -9.72 -1.38
N GLN A 161 -5.28 -9.64 -2.58
CA GLN A 161 -4.80 -8.69 -3.59
C GLN A 161 -4.97 -7.24 -3.14
N ILE A 162 -6.06 -6.88 -2.47
CA ILE A 162 -6.27 -5.54 -1.92
C ILE A 162 -5.20 -5.24 -0.85
N GLU A 163 -4.95 -6.17 0.07
CA GLU A 163 -3.90 -6.06 1.09
C GLU A 163 -2.51 -5.86 0.47
N GLU A 164 -2.14 -6.70 -0.49
CA GLU A 164 -0.85 -6.64 -1.20
C GLU A 164 -0.67 -5.33 -1.96
N ASN A 165 -1.68 -4.90 -2.72
CA ASN A 165 -1.61 -3.65 -3.47
C ASN A 165 -1.60 -2.42 -2.53
N LYS A 166 -2.28 -2.47 -1.37
CA LYS A 166 -2.20 -1.42 -0.35
C LYS A 166 -0.79 -1.32 0.25
N ARG A 167 -0.14 -2.44 0.55
CA ARG A 167 1.25 -2.47 1.01
C ARG A 167 2.20 -1.86 -0.02
N LYS A 168 2.10 -2.30 -1.28
CA LYS A 168 2.91 -1.77 -2.37
C LYS A 168 2.73 -0.27 -2.53
N LEU A 169 1.48 0.22 -2.56
CA LEU A 169 1.20 1.65 -2.65
C LEU A 169 1.81 2.44 -1.48
N LEU A 170 1.72 1.90 -0.26
CA LEU A 170 2.32 2.52 0.92
C LEU A 170 3.86 2.59 0.81
N GLU A 171 4.50 1.53 0.30
CA GLU A 171 5.95 1.51 0.04
C GLU A 171 6.36 2.56 -1.00
N ASP A 172 5.62 2.69 -2.10
CA ASP A 172 5.86 3.71 -3.11
C ASP A 172 5.76 5.12 -2.50
N LEU A 173 4.73 5.39 -1.70
CA LEU A 173 4.54 6.69 -1.03
C LEU A 173 5.67 7.01 -0.02
N ARG A 174 6.10 6.03 0.77
CA ARG A 174 7.24 6.18 1.70
C ARG A 174 8.54 6.46 0.95
N TRP A 175 8.75 5.78 -0.18
CA TRP A 175 9.89 6.02 -1.02
C TRP A 175 9.86 7.43 -1.61
N ILE A 176 8.71 7.89 -2.11
CA ILE A 176 8.52 9.27 -2.60
C ILE A 176 8.87 10.27 -1.49
N LEU A 177 8.35 10.09 -0.27
CA LEU A 177 8.64 10.96 0.87
C LEU A 177 10.16 11.03 1.13
N THR A 178 10.83 9.89 1.17
CA THR A 178 12.28 9.82 1.41
C THR A 178 13.09 10.50 0.31
N LYS A 179 12.59 10.48 -0.94
CA LYS A 179 13.28 11.08 -2.09
C LYS A 179 13.06 12.58 -2.21
N VAL A 180 11.84 13.05 -1.99
CA VAL A 180 11.49 14.47 -2.12
C VAL A 180 11.88 15.24 -0.85
N TYR A 181 11.70 14.62 0.32
CA TYR A 181 11.93 15.23 1.63
C TYR A 181 12.86 14.36 2.50
N PRO A 182 14.17 14.28 2.19
CA PRO A 182 15.10 13.35 2.84
C PRO A 182 15.31 13.62 4.34
N THR A 183 15.02 14.84 4.81
CA THR A 183 15.11 15.22 6.23
C THR A 183 13.76 15.21 6.94
N ALA A 184 12.68 14.81 6.27
CA ALA A 184 11.35 14.78 6.87
C ALA A 184 11.27 13.68 7.93
N GLU A 185 10.99 14.08 9.17
CA GLU A 185 10.57 13.14 10.20
C GLU A 185 9.10 12.80 10.00
N MET A 186 8.77 11.51 9.96
CA MET A 186 7.40 11.04 9.93
C MET A 186 7.22 9.95 10.98
N LYS A 187 6.23 10.15 11.84
CA LYS A 187 5.67 9.08 12.67
C LYS A 187 4.37 8.63 12.03
N GLU A 188 4.34 7.38 11.60
CA GLU A 188 3.11 6.78 11.11
C GLU A 188 2.17 6.52 12.29
N GLU A 189 1.00 7.12 12.23
CA GLU A 189 -0.04 6.98 13.23
C GLU A 189 -1.32 6.56 12.53
N PHE A 190 -1.65 5.27 12.68
CA PHE A 190 -2.82 4.69 12.04
C PHE A 190 -3.99 4.66 13.02
N PRO A 191 -5.12 5.29 12.69
CA PRO A 191 -6.31 5.22 13.54
C PRO A 191 -6.75 3.78 13.76
N ALA A 192 -7.25 3.48 14.96
CA ALA A 192 -7.76 2.15 15.27
C ALA A 192 -9.05 1.87 14.50
N TRP A 193 -9.15 0.68 13.90
CA TRP A 193 -10.36 0.23 13.23
C TRP A 193 -11.33 -0.40 14.24
N GLU A 194 -12.43 0.29 14.52
CA GLU A 194 -13.41 -0.12 15.54
C GLU A 194 -14.06 -1.49 15.26
N HIS A 195 -14.16 -1.89 13.98
CA HIS A 195 -14.76 -3.14 13.57
C HIS A 195 -13.82 -4.35 13.70
N LEU A 196 -12.57 -4.16 14.15
CA LEU A 196 -11.63 -5.26 14.39
C LEU A 196 -12.14 -6.25 15.44
N SER A 197 -12.83 -5.75 16.47
CA SER A 197 -13.43 -6.59 17.52
C SER A 197 -14.55 -7.48 16.97
N PHE A 198 -15.39 -6.93 16.10
CA PHE A 198 -16.45 -7.65 15.40
C PHE A 198 -15.90 -8.72 14.47
N LEU A 199 -14.83 -8.41 13.72
CA LEU A 199 -14.14 -9.35 12.85
C LEU A 199 -13.58 -10.56 13.62
N LYS A 200 -12.99 -10.33 14.80
CA LYS A 200 -12.40 -11.39 15.65
C LYS A 200 -13.42 -12.17 16.48
N SER A 201 -14.68 -11.77 16.45
CA SER A 201 -15.74 -12.46 17.20
C SER A 201 -16.08 -13.82 16.58
N GLN A 202 -16.72 -14.71 17.33
CA GLN A 202 -17.11 -16.03 16.83
C GLN A 202 -18.31 -15.99 15.85
N GLY A 203 -19.12 -14.93 15.90
CA GLY A 203 -20.38 -14.86 15.16
C GLY A 203 -20.19 -14.43 13.70
N LYS A 204 -20.60 -15.28 12.75
CA LYS A 204 -20.59 -14.97 11.30
C LYS A 204 -21.25 -13.62 10.99
N HIS A 205 -22.33 -13.28 11.68
CA HIS A 205 -23.01 -11.99 11.56
C HIS A 205 -22.07 -10.79 11.80
N TYR A 206 -21.32 -10.78 12.90
CA TYR A 206 -20.41 -9.69 13.25
C TYR A 206 -19.18 -9.64 12.32
N LYS A 207 -18.67 -10.80 11.88
CA LYS A 207 -17.61 -10.84 10.86
C LYS A 207 -18.07 -10.21 9.55
N LEU A 208 -19.28 -10.54 9.11
CA LEU A 208 -19.89 -9.96 7.90
C LEU A 208 -20.20 -8.47 8.07
N LEU A 209 -20.54 -8.01 9.27
CA LEU A 209 -20.70 -6.58 9.57
C LEU A 209 -19.36 -5.83 9.44
N ALA A 210 -18.27 -6.40 9.95
CA ALA A 210 -16.94 -5.82 9.78
C ALA A 210 -16.53 -5.78 8.31
N MET A 211 -16.85 -6.83 7.54
CA MET A 211 -16.64 -6.84 6.08
C MET A 211 -17.52 -5.82 5.34
N PHE A 212 -18.75 -5.60 5.79
CA PHE A 212 -19.63 -4.57 5.25
C PHE A 212 -19.02 -3.18 5.44
N ASN A 213 -18.47 -2.90 6.62
CA ASN A 213 -17.72 -1.66 6.84
C ASN A 213 -16.49 -1.56 5.93
N LEU A 214 -15.67 -2.61 5.88
CA LEU A 214 -14.47 -2.64 5.05
C LEU A 214 -14.80 -2.40 3.57
N SER A 215 -15.83 -3.06 3.03
CA SER A 215 -16.19 -2.94 1.61
C SER A 215 -16.65 -1.52 1.26
N ASN A 216 -17.50 -0.91 2.10
CA ASN A 216 -17.95 0.46 1.89
C ASN A 216 -16.78 1.45 1.95
N CYS A 217 -15.90 1.28 2.93
CA CYS A 217 -14.77 2.18 3.12
C CYS A 217 -13.71 2.06 2.03
N ILE A 218 -13.27 0.85 1.69
CA ILE A 218 -12.28 0.63 0.63
C ILE A 218 -12.84 1.05 -0.74
N TYR A 219 -14.12 0.80 -0.99
CA TYR A 219 -14.80 1.29 -2.20
C TYR A 219 -14.71 2.82 -2.31
N ASN A 220 -15.08 3.55 -1.26
CA ASN A 220 -15.04 5.00 -1.28
C ASN A 220 -13.60 5.56 -1.30
N GLU A 221 -12.72 5.00 -0.49
CA GLU A 221 -11.33 5.45 -0.36
C GLU A 221 -10.54 5.31 -1.67
N THR A 222 -10.67 4.18 -2.36
CA THR A 222 -9.94 3.94 -3.62
C THR A 222 -10.37 4.88 -4.75
N TYR A 223 -11.59 5.44 -4.68
CA TYR A 223 -12.02 6.49 -5.61
C TYR A 223 -11.16 7.76 -5.47
N HIS A 224 -10.82 8.15 -4.24
CA HIS A 224 -10.09 9.38 -3.95
C HIS A 224 -8.57 9.25 -4.10
N ILE A 225 -7.99 8.07 -3.83
CA ILE A 225 -6.53 7.86 -3.88
C ILE A 225 -5.93 8.26 -5.24
N LEU A 226 -6.58 7.93 -6.35
CA LEU A 226 -6.09 8.30 -7.69
C LEU A 226 -6.02 9.80 -7.89
N PHE A 227 -7.02 10.53 -7.38
CA PHE A 227 -7.05 11.98 -7.41
C PHE A 227 -5.87 12.53 -6.57
N TYR A 228 -5.69 12.04 -5.36
CA TYR A 228 -4.60 12.46 -4.47
C TYR A 228 -3.20 12.22 -5.06
N LEU A 229 -3.00 11.08 -5.72
CA LEU A 229 -1.74 10.75 -6.39
C LEU A 229 -1.47 11.67 -7.58
N ARG A 230 -2.49 12.00 -8.39
CA ARG A 230 -2.33 12.92 -9.53
C ARG A 230 -1.96 14.32 -9.05
N GLU A 231 -2.65 14.80 -8.02
CA GLU A 231 -2.35 16.10 -7.42
C GLU A 231 -0.90 16.16 -6.89
N LEU A 232 -0.46 15.13 -6.15
CA LEU A 232 0.93 15.04 -5.67
C LEU A 232 1.94 14.98 -6.82
N LYS A 233 1.68 14.19 -7.86
CA LYS A 233 2.55 14.09 -9.02
C LYS A 233 2.71 15.45 -9.69
N CYS A 234 1.60 16.14 -9.95
CA CYS A 234 1.60 17.48 -10.53
C CYS A 234 2.41 18.47 -9.66
N GLN A 235 2.23 18.46 -8.34
CA GLN A 235 2.95 19.36 -7.44
C GLN A 235 4.45 19.07 -7.34
N ILE A 236 4.85 17.80 -7.33
CA ILE A 236 6.24 17.39 -7.09
C ILE A 236 7.06 17.35 -8.39
N THR A 237 6.48 16.90 -9.50
CA THR A 237 7.21 16.72 -10.77
C THR A 237 6.82 17.72 -11.85
N GLY A 238 5.68 18.41 -11.72
CA GLY A 238 5.14 19.29 -12.76
C GLY A 238 4.56 18.55 -13.98
N GLU A 239 4.31 17.24 -13.86
CA GLU A 239 3.79 16.40 -14.94
C GLU A 239 2.36 15.90 -14.64
N ASP A 240 1.59 15.60 -15.69
CA ASP A 240 0.23 15.03 -15.63
C ASP A 240 -0.76 15.79 -14.72
N CYS A 241 -0.64 17.12 -14.73
CA CYS A 241 -1.72 18.05 -14.39
C CYS A 241 -2.78 18.06 -15.52
#